data_AF-A0A5Y3I1G7-F1
#
_entry.id   AF-A0A5Y3I1G7-F1
#
_cell.length_a   1.000
_cell.length_b   1.000
_cell.length_c   1.000
_cell.angle_alpha   90.00
_cell.angle_beta   90.00
_cell.angle_gamma   90.00
#
_symmetry.space_group_name_H-M   'P 1'
#
loop_
_entity.id
_entity.type
_entity.pdbx_description
1 polymer ?
#
loop_
_entity_poly.entity_id
_entity_poly.type
_entity_poly.pdbx_seq_one_letter_code
_entity_poly.pdbx_strand_id
1 'polypeptide(L)' 'NGAWAVRLYYKPFVRWIWAGGLLMALGGLLCLADPRYRRRKPLPEAG' A
#
# COMPACT_ATOMS: atom_id res chain seq x y z
N ASN A 1 -33.62 -24.11 -2.80
CA ASN A 1 -32.26 -24.66 -2.98
C ASN A 1 -31.34 -23.71 -3.75
N GLY A 2 -31.29 -22.44 -3.35
CA GLY A 2 -30.44 -21.41 -3.94
C GLY A 2 -29.09 -21.32 -3.22
N ALA A 3 -28.42 -22.46 -3.03
CA ALA A 3 -27.08 -22.48 -2.48
C ALA A 3 -26.15 -21.96 -3.56
N TRP A 4 -25.98 -20.64 -3.57
CA TRP A 4 -25.03 -19.85 -4.34
C TRP A 4 -23.57 -20.19 -3.92
N ALA A 5 -23.25 -21.48 -3.93
CA ALA A 5 -21.96 -22.08 -3.64
C ALA A 5 -20.89 -21.73 -4.71
N VAL A 6 -21.24 -20.85 -5.65
CA VAL A 6 -20.40 -20.35 -6.73
C VAL A 6 -19.58 -19.12 -6.29
N ARG A 7 -20.01 -18.36 -5.26
CA ARG A 7 -19.30 -17.12 -4.86
C ARG A 7 -18.32 -17.27 -3.70
N LEU A 8 -18.41 -18.38 -2.94
CA LEU A 8 -17.47 -18.69 -1.85
C LEU A 8 -16.17 -19.35 -2.36
N TYR A 9 -16.12 -19.78 -3.63
CA TYR A 9 -14.92 -20.29 -4.30
C TYR A 9 -14.04 -19.19 -4.91
N TYR A 10 -14.15 -17.94 -4.43
CA TYR A 10 -13.17 -16.92 -4.77
C TYR A 10 -11.90 -17.18 -3.96
N LYS A 11 -11.04 -18.05 -4.52
CA LYS A 11 -9.74 -18.53 -4.01
C LYS A 11 -9.18 -17.57 -2.93
N PRO A 12 -9.31 -17.86 -1.62
CA PRO A 12 -8.88 -16.93 -0.55
C PRO A 12 -7.41 -16.54 -0.66
N PHE A 13 -6.60 -17.37 -1.33
CA PHE A 13 -5.23 -17.06 -1.74
C PHE A 13 -5.08 -15.74 -2.51
N VAL A 14 -6.03 -15.36 -3.36
CA VAL A 14 -5.97 -14.10 -4.13
C VAL A 14 -6.03 -12.90 -3.19
N ARG A 15 -6.90 -12.94 -2.17
CA ARG A 15 -6.95 -11.87 -1.15
C ARG A 15 -5.63 -11.74 -0.38
N TRP A 16 -4.90 -12.84 -0.20
CA TRP A 16 -3.60 -12.84 0.48
C TRP A 16 -2.48 -12.23 -0.38
N ILE A 17 -2.49 -12.48 -1.69
CA ILE A 17 -1.56 -11.85 -2.66
C ILE A 17 -1.74 -10.33 -2.66
N TRP A 18 -3.00 -9.88 -2.71
CA TRP A 18 -3.32 -8.46 -2.64
C TRP A 18 -3.03 -7.86 -1.27
N ALA A 19 -3.18 -8.58 -0.17
CA ALA A 19 -2.82 -8.09 1.16
C ALA A 19 -1.33 -7.74 1.26
N GLY A 20 -0.45 -8.55 0.66
CA GLY A 20 0.99 -8.23 0.57
C GLY A 20 1.27 -6.98 -0.26
N GLY A 21 0.65 -6.84 -1.43
CA GLY A 21 0.79 -5.65 -2.28
C GLY A 21 0.21 -4.38 -1.64
N LEU A 22 -0.93 -4.50 -0.97
CA LEU A 22 -1.57 -3.42 -0.22
C LEU A 22 -0.71 -2.96 0.95
N LEU A 23 -0.09 -3.90 1.68
CA LEU A 23 0.85 -3.61 2.76
C LEU A 23 2.10 -2.90 2.25
N MET A 24 2.66 -3.34 1.12
CA MET A 24 3.80 -2.67 0.47
C MET A 24 3.44 -1.26 -0.01
N ALA A 25 2.25 -1.08 -0.60
CA ALA A 25 1.75 0.23 -1.02
C ALA A 25 1.57 1.16 0.19
N LEU A 26 1.00 0.66 1.29
CA LEU A 26 0.87 1.43 2.54
C LEU A 26 2.24 1.78 3.14
N GLY A 27 3.18 0.83 3.21
CA GLY A 27 4.53 1.10 3.72
C GLY A 27 5.30 2.12 2.87
N GLY A 28 5.22 2.01 1.54
CA GLY A 28 5.81 2.96 0.60
C GLY A 28 5.15 4.34 0.68
N LEU A 29 3.81 4.39 0.77
CA LEU A 29 3.06 5.61 0.95
C LEU A 29 3.40 6.28 2.28
N LEU A 30 3.50 5.53 3.37
CA LEU A 30 3.92 6.07 4.68
C LEU A 30 5.36 6.57 4.64
N CYS A 31 6.26 5.92 3.93
CA CYS A 31 7.66 6.36 3.76
C CYS A 31 7.76 7.66 2.93
N LEU A 32 6.96 7.78 1.88
CA LEU A 32 6.88 9.01 1.07
C LEU A 32 6.11 10.14 1.77
N ALA A 33 5.06 9.78 2.50
CA ALA A 33 4.26 10.70 3.30
C ALA A 33 4.99 11.12 4.57
N ASP A 34 6.04 10.39 4.99
CA ASP A 34 6.91 10.82 6.08
C ASP A 34 7.48 12.19 5.72
N PRO A 35 7.05 13.27 6.41
CA PRO A 35 7.38 14.64 6.06
C PRO A 35 8.88 14.95 6.17
N ARG A 36 9.71 13.98 6.58
CA ARG A 36 11.15 14.12 6.74
C ARG A 36 11.85 14.43 5.43
N TYR A 37 11.34 13.99 4.27
CA TYR A 37 11.93 14.38 2.99
C TYR A 37 11.64 15.85 2.63
N ARG A 38 10.53 16.43 3.12
CA ARG A 38 10.19 17.84 2.87
C ARG A 38 11.00 18.83 3.72
N ARG A 39 11.87 18.35 4.62
CA ARG A 39 12.80 19.19 5.39
C ARG A 39 14.25 19.13 4.92
N ARG A 40 14.53 18.59 3.74
CA ARG A 40 15.74 19.02 3.02
C ARG A 40 15.34 20.20 2.13
N LYS A 41 15.14 21.36 2.74
CA LYS A 41 15.48 22.59 2.02
C LYS A 41 16.96 22.42 1.67
N PRO A 42 17.37 22.33 0.41
CA PRO A 42 18.75 22.65 0.09
C PRO A 42 18.94 24.05 0.66
N LEU A 43 19.89 24.20 1.58
CA LEU A 43 20.27 25.52 2.03
C LEU A 43 20.55 26.32 0.76
N PRO A 44 19.92 27.49 0.55
CA PRO A 44 20.34 28.35 -0.54
C PRO A 44 21.81 28.65 -0.30
N GLU A 45 22.64 28.26 -1.28
CA GLU A 45 24.06 28.59 -1.36
C GLU A 45 24.24 30.05 -0.96
N ALA A 46 24.95 30.28 0.13
CA ALA A 46 25.25 31.61 0.63
C ALA A 46 26.13 32.33 -0.39
N GLY A 47 25.56 33.34 -1.05
CA GLY A 47 26.28 34.37 -1.80
C GLY A 47 26.39 35.64 -0.97
#